data_AF-A0A195EHP5-F1
#
_entry.id   AF-A0A195EHP5-F1
#
_cell.length_a   1.000
_cell.length_b   1.000
_cell.length_c   1.000
_cell.angle_alpha   90.00
_cell.angle_beta   90.00
_cell.angle_gamma   90.00
#
_symmetry.space_group_name_H-M   'P 1'
#
loop_
_entity.id
_entity.type
_entity.pdbx_description
1 polymer ?
#
loop_
_entity_poly.entity_id
_entity_poly.type
_entity_poly.pdbx_seq_one_letter_code
_entity_poly.pdbx_strand_id
1 'polypeptide(L)'
;MNVQLAVQILSNSVANAIDFCRIDLKLQQFDNSTATSLFIRNINNIFDLLNSRNLLCKNESQQPISLSNIDRIKENITKYIEYINDLYINDKKIILSERKMGFLGMLKCLQSIKDIAETLIVTKKQNFLLT
;
A
#
# COMPACT_ATOMS: atom_id res chain seq x y z
N MET A 1 -19.71 6.87 5.73
CA MET A 1 -18.65 6.17 4.98
C MET A 1 -18.18 4.99 5.81
N ASN A 2 -18.32 3.76 5.31
CA ASN A 2 -17.93 2.56 6.05
C ASN A 2 -16.54 2.10 5.59
N VAL A 3 -15.51 2.37 6.40
CA VAL A 3 -14.10 2.05 6.09
C VAL A 3 -13.89 0.54 6.02
N GLN A 4 -14.63 -0.25 6.79
CA GLN A 4 -14.52 -1.70 6.78
C GLN A 4 -14.81 -2.28 5.38
N LEU A 5 -15.86 -1.80 4.71
CA LEU A 5 -16.20 -2.24 3.36
C LEU A 5 -15.10 -1.87 2.36
N ALA A 6 -14.55 -0.66 2.46
CA ALA A 6 -13.48 -0.22 1.56
C ALA A 6 -12.22 -1.08 1.70
N VAL A 7 -11.80 -1.37 2.95
CA VAL A 7 -10.63 -2.22 3.22
C VAL A 7 -10.85 -3.66 2.75
N GLN A 8 -12.05 -4.21 2.93
CA GLN A 8 -12.37 -5.55 2.45
C GLN A 8 -12.29 -5.66 0.92
N ILE A 9 -12.82 -4.67 0.20
CA ILE A 9 -12.77 -4.62 -1.27
C ILE A 9 -11.32 -4.53 -1.78
N LEU A 10 -10.48 -3.75 -1.10
CA LEU A 10 -9.11 -3.49 -1.49
C LEU A 10 -8.10 -4.45 -0.80
N SER A 11 -8.51 -5.68 -0.52
CA SER A 11 -7.68 -6.65 0.20
C SER A 11 -6.87 -7.56 -0.72
N ASN A 12 -5.74 -8.07 -0.21
CA ASN A 12 -4.93 -9.08 -0.92
C ASN A 12 -5.73 -10.33 -1.30
N SER A 13 -6.71 -10.76 -0.49
CA SER A 13 -7.58 -11.88 -0.83
C SER A 13 -8.42 -11.63 -2.08
N VAL A 14 -8.92 -10.40 -2.28
CA VAL A 14 -9.67 -10.05 -3.49
C VAL A 14 -8.76 -10.09 -4.72
N ALA A 15 -7.55 -9.53 -4.61
CA ALA A 15 -6.58 -9.58 -5.71
C ALA A 15 -6.17 -11.02 -6.06
N ASN A 16 -5.99 -11.89 -5.06
CA ASN A 16 -5.70 -13.31 -5.27
C ASN A 16 -6.86 -14.04 -5.94
N ALA A 17 -8.11 -13.75 -5.55
CA ALA A 17 -9.28 -14.33 -6.20
C ALA A 17 -9.39 -13.90 -7.67
N ILE A 18 -9.12 -12.62 -7.98
CA ILE A 18 -9.07 -12.13 -9.36
C ILE A 18 -8.01 -12.87 -10.17
N ASP A 19 -6.81 -13.03 -9.61
CA ASP A 19 -5.72 -13.75 -10.28
C ASP A 19 -6.04 -15.23 -10.48
N PHE A 20 -6.64 -15.89 -9.50
CA PHE A 20 -7.09 -17.29 -9.61
C PHE A 20 -8.11 -17.47 -10.73
N CYS A 21 -9.09 -16.58 -10.81
CA CYS A 21 -10.08 -16.59 -11.90
C CYS A 21 -9.43 -16.39 -13.27
N ARG A 22 -8.42 -15.52 -13.37
CA ARG A 22 -7.70 -15.23 -14.63
C ARG A 22 -6.73 -16.35 -15.04
N ILE A 23 -5.91 -16.84 -14.12
CA ILE A 23 -4.76 -17.70 -14.41
C ILE A 23 -5.13 -19.18 -14.35
N ASP A 24 -5.80 -19.59 -13.27
CA ASP A 24 -6.10 -21.00 -13.01
C ASP A 24 -7.42 -21.43 -13.68
N LEU A 25 -8.48 -20.63 -13.51
CA LEU A 25 -9.79 -20.92 -14.12
C LEU A 25 -9.90 -20.44 -15.58
N LYS A 26 -9.00 -19.54 -16.02
CA LYS A 26 -8.96 -18.98 -17.38
C LYS A 26 -10.31 -18.42 -17.84
N LEU A 27 -10.99 -17.73 -16.92
CA LEU A 27 -12.30 -17.16 -17.19
C LEU A 27 -12.16 -15.89 -18.01
N GLN A 28 -12.76 -15.88 -19.22
CA GLN A 28 -12.64 -14.77 -20.17
C GLN A 28 -13.07 -13.41 -19.58
N GLN A 29 -14.05 -13.39 -18.68
CA GLN A 29 -14.48 -12.14 -18.01
C GLN A 29 -13.42 -11.52 -17.10
N PHE A 30 -12.35 -12.25 -16.78
CA PHE A 30 -11.19 -11.75 -16.01
C PHE A 30 -9.96 -11.51 -16.88
N ASP A 31 -10.07 -11.63 -18.21
CA ASP A 31 -8.99 -11.23 -19.12
C ASP A 31 -8.65 -9.75 -18.90
N ASN A 32 -7.35 -9.43 -18.96
CA ASN A 32 -6.81 -8.09 -18.70
C ASN A 32 -7.01 -7.54 -17.27
N SER A 33 -7.43 -8.36 -16.31
CA SER A 33 -7.59 -7.94 -14.90
C SER A 33 -6.27 -7.77 -14.13
N THR A 34 -5.11 -7.97 -14.76
CA THR A 34 -3.78 -7.86 -14.13
C THR A 34 -3.54 -6.50 -13.50
N ALA A 35 -3.92 -5.42 -14.19
CA ALA A 35 -3.75 -4.07 -13.66
C ALA A 35 -4.63 -3.83 -12.41
N THR A 36 -5.85 -4.39 -12.40
CA THR A 36 -6.78 -4.29 -11.27
C THR A 36 -6.23 -5.02 -10.04
N SER A 37 -5.76 -6.26 -10.20
CA SER A 37 -5.23 -7.02 -9.07
C SER A 37 -3.91 -6.43 -8.56
N LEU A 38 -3.07 -5.86 -9.43
CA LEU A 38 -1.88 -5.09 -9.02
C LEU A 38 -2.26 -3.83 -8.22
N PHE A 39 -3.25 -3.07 -8.68
CA PHE A 39 -3.75 -1.89 -7.98
C PHE A 39 -4.24 -2.25 -6.58
N ILE A 40 -5.07 -3.29 -6.47
CA ILE A 40 -5.60 -3.74 -5.17
C ILE A 40 -4.46 -4.10 -4.21
N ARG A 41 -3.45 -4.85 -4.67
CA ARG A 41 -2.29 -5.21 -3.82
C ARG A 41 -1.49 -4.01 -3.36
N ASN A 42 -1.20 -3.07 -4.26
CA ASN A 42 -0.46 -1.87 -3.90
C ASN A 42 -1.22 -1.05 -2.86
N ILE A 43 -2.53 -0.85 -3.05
CA ILE A 43 -3.35 -0.12 -2.09
C ILE A 43 -3.48 -0.89 -0.76
N ASN A 44 -3.68 -2.21 -0.78
CA ASN A 44 -3.69 -3.06 0.43
C ASN A 44 -2.39 -2.85 1.23
N ASN A 45 -1.25 -2.99 0.56
CA ASN A 45 0.05 -2.96 1.23
C ASN A 45 0.39 -1.57 1.78
N ILE A 46 -0.08 -0.51 1.12
CA ILE A 46 -0.01 0.86 1.67
C ILE A 46 -0.86 0.97 2.93
N PHE A 47 -2.11 0.49 2.92
CA PHE A 47 -2.96 0.51 4.12
C PHE A 47 -2.36 -0.28 5.27
N ASP A 48 -1.84 -1.47 4.97
CA ASP A 48 -1.17 -2.36 5.92
C ASP A 48 0.04 -1.68 6.57
N LEU A 49 0.86 -0.98 5.76
CA LEU A 49 2.04 -0.25 6.22
C LEU A 49 1.67 0.96 7.08
N LEU A 50 0.56 1.63 6.76
CA LEU A 50 0.07 2.79 7.50
C LEU A 50 -0.84 2.41 8.70
N ASN A 51 -0.96 1.12 9.04
CA ASN A 51 -1.85 0.63 10.11
C ASN A 51 -1.30 -0.66 10.75
N SER A 52 -0.01 -0.69 11.09
CA SER A 52 0.63 -1.82 11.75
C SER A 52 0.31 -1.85 13.25
N ARG A 53 -0.35 -2.92 13.71
CA ARG A 53 -0.85 -3.03 15.10
C ARG A 53 -0.20 -4.12 15.94
N ASN A 54 0.53 -5.03 15.31
CA ASN A 54 1.05 -6.23 15.96
C ASN A 54 2.55 -6.37 15.74
N LEU A 55 3.31 -6.36 16.84
CA LEU A 55 4.76 -6.51 16.83
C LEU A 55 5.25 -7.83 16.25
N LEU A 56 4.42 -8.88 16.34
CA LEU A 56 4.73 -10.23 15.87
C LEU A 56 4.12 -10.50 14.50
N CYS A 57 3.61 -9.47 13.81
CA CYS A 57 3.03 -9.67 12.48
C CYS A 57 4.10 -10.19 11.51
N LYS A 58 3.81 -11.29 10.83
CA LYS A 58 4.71 -11.86 9.81
C LYS A 58 4.50 -11.25 8.44
N ASN A 59 3.31 -10.68 8.17
CA ASN A 59 3.03 -10.01 6.92
C ASN A 59 3.98 -8.80 6.77
N GLU A 60 4.79 -8.84 5.73
CA GLU A 60 5.86 -7.89 5.44
C GLU A 60 5.43 -6.43 5.43
N SER A 61 4.21 -6.13 4.97
CA SER A 61 3.66 -4.78 4.93
C SER A 61 3.02 -4.35 6.25
N GLN A 62 2.71 -5.27 7.16
CA GLN A 62 2.10 -4.98 8.48
C GLN A 62 3.08 -5.12 9.65
N GLN A 63 4.36 -5.39 9.36
CA GLN A 63 5.41 -5.47 10.37
C GLN A 63 5.67 -4.10 10.99
N PRO A 64 6.02 -4.04 12.28
CA PRO A 64 6.52 -2.80 12.87
C PRO A 64 7.80 -2.36 12.15
N ILE A 65 7.97 -1.04 12.00
CA ILE A 65 9.19 -0.48 11.42
C ILE A 65 10.29 -0.56 12.48
N SER A 66 11.44 -1.15 12.15
CA SER A 66 12.58 -1.31 13.06
C SER A 66 13.90 -1.22 12.29
N LEU A 67 15.03 -1.18 13.00
CA LEU A 67 16.35 -1.09 12.36
C LEU A 67 16.62 -2.23 11.37
N SER A 68 16.02 -3.42 11.56
CA SER A 68 16.25 -4.57 10.69
C SER A 68 15.50 -4.51 9.36
N ASN A 69 14.44 -3.71 9.25
CA ASN A 69 13.60 -3.66 8.06
C ASN A 69 13.40 -2.26 7.46
N ILE A 70 13.95 -1.21 8.09
CA ILE A 70 13.73 0.17 7.69
C ILE A 70 14.14 0.45 6.24
N ASP A 71 15.25 -0.12 5.75
CA ASP A 71 15.71 0.10 4.38
C ASP A 71 14.73 -0.50 3.36
N ARG A 72 14.27 -1.74 3.59
CA ARG A 72 13.22 -2.38 2.77
C ARG A 72 11.93 -1.56 2.78
N ILE A 73 11.54 -1.03 3.94
CA ILE A 73 10.33 -0.20 4.07
C ILE A 73 10.49 1.12 3.32
N LYS A 74 11.66 1.76 3.37
CA LYS A 74 11.96 2.97 2.60
C LYS A 74 11.89 2.72 1.10
N GLU A 75 12.44 1.62 0.62
CA GLU A 75 12.34 1.22 -0.78
C GLU A 75 10.89 1.00 -1.21
N ASN A 76 10.09 0.31 -0.38
CA ASN A 76 8.67 0.09 -0.64
C ASN A 76 7.90 1.42 -0.67
N ILE A 77 8.15 2.32 0.28
CA ILE A 77 7.55 3.66 0.29
C ILE A 77 7.87 4.42 -1.00
N THR A 78 9.12 4.41 -1.47
CA THR A 78 9.51 5.03 -2.74
C THR A 78 8.72 4.44 -3.90
N LYS A 79 8.64 3.11 -4.01
CA LYS A 79 7.87 2.41 -5.05
C LYS A 79 6.38 2.77 -5.00
N TYR A 80 5.79 2.86 -3.82
CA TYR A 80 4.37 3.24 -3.65
C TYR A 80 4.11 4.70 -4.04
N ILE A 81 5.03 5.60 -3.69
CA ILE A 81 4.95 7.02 -4.09
C ILE A 81 5.03 7.14 -5.61
N GLU A 82 5.99 6.48 -6.25
CA GLU A 82 6.12 6.44 -7.72
C GLU A 82 4.86 5.87 -8.36
N TYR A 83 4.39 4.72 -7.87
CA TYR A 83 3.17 4.09 -8.37
C TYR A 83 1.95 5.02 -8.32
N ILE A 84 1.67 5.66 -7.17
CA ILE A 84 0.54 6.59 -7.04
C ILE A 84 0.69 7.80 -7.98
N ASN A 85 1.91 8.33 -8.13
CA ASN A 85 2.17 9.47 -9.00
C ASN A 85 1.97 9.13 -10.49
N ASP A 86 2.04 7.86 -10.86
CA ASP A 86 1.84 7.36 -12.22
C ASP A 86 0.47 6.74 -12.46
N LEU A 87 -0.46 6.82 -11.49
CA LEU A 87 -1.86 6.47 -11.73
C LEU A 87 -2.57 7.54 -12.55
N TYR A 88 -3.43 7.10 -13.47
CA TYR A 88 -4.26 7.95 -14.32
C TYR A 88 -5.75 7.66 -14.14
N ILE A 89 -6.56 8.69 -14.35
CA ILE A 89 -8.01 8.59 -14.51
C ILE A 89 -8.42 9.50 -15.68
N ASN A 90 -9.09 8.93 -16.69
CA ASN A 90 -9.50 9.63 -17.91
C ASN A 90 -8.36 10.47 -18.53
N ASP A 91 -7.23 9.82 -18.81
CA ASP A 91 -6.01 10.41 -19.39
C ASP A 91 -5.34 11.54 -18.57
N LYS A 92 -5.78 11.74 -17.34
CA LYS A 92 -5.19 12.71 -16.40
C LYS A 92 -4.56 11.99 -15.22
N LYS A 93 -3.34 12.38 -14.83
CA LYS A 93 -2.72 11.88 -13.59
C LYS A 93 -3.68 12.07 -12.41
N ILE A 94 -3.84 11.04 -11.58
CA ILE A 94 -4.83 11.03 -10.51
C ILE A 94 -4.58 12.13 -9.49
N ILE A 95 -3.31 12.47 -9.25
CA ILE A 95 -2.86 13.56 -8.38
C ILE A 95 -3.24 14.96 -8.91
N LEU A 96 -3.58 15.07 -10.20
CA LEU A 96 -4.08 16.31 -10.83
C LEU A 96 -5.60 16.30 -11.05
N SER A 97 -6.25 15.16 -10.81
CA SER A 97 -7.69 15.00 -10.99
C SER A 97 -8.51 15.67 -9.88
N GLU A 98 -9.83 15.70 -10.05
CA GLU A 98 -10.76 16.14 -8.99
C GLU A 98 -10.80 15.16 -7.80
N ARG A 99 -10.40 13.91 -8.01
CA ARG A 99 -10.35 12.84 -6.99
C ARG A 99 -9.00 12.76 -6.28
N LYS A 100 -8.10 13.72 -6.49
CA LYS A 100 -6.72 13.71 -6.00
C LYS A 100 -6.55 13.66 -4.48
N MET A 101 -7.51 14.18 -3.71
CA MET A 101 -7.30 14.46 -2.28
C MET A 101 -6.94 13.22 -1.45
N GLY A 102 -7.59 12.08 -1.70
CA GLY A 102 -7.28 10.84 -0.99
C GLY A 102 -5.86 10.32 -1.30
N PHE A 103 -5.44 10.42 -2.56
CA PHE A 103 -4.12 10.01 -3.01
C PHE A 103 -3.03 10.94 -2.49
N LEU A 104 -3.26 12.25 -2.51
CA LEU A 104 -2.33 13.23 -1.92
C LEU A 104 -2.17 13.00 -0.40
N GLY A 105 -3.26 12.67 0.29
CA GLY A 105 -3.22 12.27 1.69
C GLY A 105 -2.32 11.04 1.91
N MET A 106 -2.53 9.97 1.14
CA MET A 106 -1.68 8.78 1.19
C MET A 106 -0.20 9.10 0.94
N LEU A 107 0.12 9.89 -0.09
CA LEU A 107 1.49 10.30 -0.39
C LEU A 107 2.14 11.04 0.78
N LYS A 108 1.39 11.94 1.42
CA LYS A 108 1.89 12.67 2.59
C LYS A 108 2.07 11.77 3.81
N CYS A 109 1.17 10.83 4.05
CA CYS A 109 1.34 9.84 5.13
C CYS A 109 2.56 8.96 4.90
N LEU A 110 2.76 8.45 3.69
CA LEU A 110 3.92 7.64 3.33
C LEU A 110 5.24 8.40 3.57
N GLN A 111 5.34 9.64 3.11
CA GLN A 111 6.52 10.47 3.35
C GLN A 111 6.71 10.77 4.84
N SER A 112 5.64 11.12 5.55
CA SER A 112 5.71 11.43 6.98
C SER A 112 6.18 10.24 7.80
N ILE A 113 5.69 9.03 7.51
CA ILE A 113 6.11 7.82 8.26
C ILE A 113 7.57 7.50 7.97
N LYS A 114 8.03 7.67 6.72
CA LYS A 114 9.45 7.53 6.37
C LYS A 114 10.31 8.47 7.23
N ASP A 115 9.97 9.75 7.29
CA ASP A 115 10.76 10.76 8.02
C ASP A 115 10.72 10.53 9.54
N ILE A 116 9.56 10.13 10.09
CA ILE A 116 9.42 9.76 11.51
C ILE A 116 10.25 8.52 11.81
N ALA A 117 10.20 7.48 10.98
CA ALA A 117 10.96 6.25 11.17
C ALA A 117 12.47 6.52 11.11
N GLU A 118 12.94 7.31 10.15
CA GLU A 118 14.34 7.72 10.09
C GLU A 118 14.74 8.47 11.36
N THR A 119 13.92 9.40 11.82
CA THR A 119 14.20 10.20 13.02
C THR A 119 14.21 9.35 14.28
N LEU A 120 13.26 8.43 14.48
CA LEU A 120 13.11 7.70 15.74
C LEU A 120 13.92 6.41 15.79
N ILE A 121 13.95 5.66 14.70
CA ILE A 121 14.54 4.32 14.64
C ILE A 121 16.04 4.41 14.34
N VAL A 122 16.45 5.18 13.32
CA VAL A 122 17.88 5.28 12.95
C VAL A 122 18.68 5.99 14.05
N THR A 123 18.09 7.01 14.69
CA THR A 123 18.74 7.67 15.84
C THR A 123 18.60 6.89 17.15
N LYS A 124 18.00 5.69 17.12
CA LYS A 124 17.82 4.80 18.27
C LYS A 124 17.05 5.41 19.45
N LYS A 125 16.18 6.39 19.18
CA LYS A 125 15.23 6.93 20.17
C LYS A 125 14.09 5.94 20.46
N GLN A 126 13.76 5.08 19.50
CA GLN A 126 12.84 3.97 19.65
C GLN A 126 13.37 2.71 18.96
N ASN A 127 13.02 1.54 19.49
CA ASN A 127 13.42 0.25 18.91
C ASN A 127 12.56 -0.12 17.70
N PHE A 128 11.30 0.30 17.72
CA PHE A 128 10.33 0.05 16.66
C PHE A 128 9.27 1.15 16.62
N LEU A 129 8.55 1.24 15.49
CA LEU A 129 7.39 2.10 15.30
C LEU A 129 6.22 1.24 14.80
N LEU A 130 5.11 1.30 15.54
CA LEU A 130 3.79 0.86 15.10
C LEU A 130 3.07 2.04 14.46
N THR A 131 2.35 1.79 13.38
CA THR A 131 1.75 2.81 12.51
C THR A 131 0.23 2.79 12.58
#